data_AF-A0A183D885-F1
#
_entry.id   AF-A0A183D885-F1
#
_cell.length_a   1.000
_cell.length_b   1.000
_cell.length_c   1.000
_cell.angle_alpha   90.00
_cell.angle_beta   90.00
_cell.angle_gamma   90.00
#
_symmetry.space_group_name_H-M   'P 1'
#
loop_
_entity.id
_entity.type
_entity.pdbx_description
1 polymer ?
#
loop_
_entity_poly.entity_id
_entity_poly.type
_entity_poly.pdbx_seq_one_letter_code
_entity_poly.pdbx_strand_id
1 'polypeptide(L)'
;MWKPALVRDRFPDVDDLARNSSLILVSTDELVDFPRPVTHNIVYIGGLGLTDAKALESPFSEFMKKGEKGVILVSFGSIITTKNMPRSFVSAIVDVIKAFPHYHFIFKMDKGDEVFFFLSKKISSNEMIQ
;
A
#
# COMPACT_ATOMS: atom_id res chain seq x y z
N MET A 1 21.84 -3.32 -1.27
CA MET A 1 22.56 -3.54 0.00
C MET A 1 22.53 -2.23 0.78
N TRP A 2 21.56 -2.07 1.69
CA TRP A 2 21.45 -0.86 2.52
C TRP A 2 22.64 -0.81 3.48
N LYS A 3 23.45 0.24 3.40
CA LYS A 3 24.46 0.55 4.41
C LYS A 3 23.84 1.58 5.37
N PRO A 4 23.64 1.27 6.66
CA PRO A 4 23.12 2.22 7.62
C PRO A 4 24.22 3.20 8.00
N ALA A 5 24.40 4.27 7.22
CA ALA A 5 25.34 5.35 7.54
C ALA A 5 24.81 6.32 8.62
N LEU A 6 23.62 6.07 9.18
CA LEU A 6 22.93 6.97 10.11
C LEU A 6 22.78 6.45 11.54
N VAL A 7 23.05 5.17 11.78
CA VAL A 7 23.08 4.62 13.15
C VAL A 7 24.54 4.70 13.60
N ARG A 8 24.90 5.78 14.31
CA ARG A 8 26.20 5.85 15.00
C ARG A 8 26.34 4.59 15.87
N ASP A 9 27.53 4.03 16.00
CA ASP A 9 27.82 2.83 16.84
C ASP A 9 27.37 2.95 18.32
N ARG A 10 26.86 4.12 18.74
CA ARG A 10 26.35 4.44 20.08
C ARG A 10 24.85 4.73 20.13
N PHE A 11 24.09 4.46 19.06
CA PHE A 11 22.64 4.59 19.10
C PHE A 11 22.05 3.45 19.95
N PRO A 12 21.20 3.73 20.94
CA PRO A 12 20.62 2.69 21.78
C PRO A 12 19.77 1.73 20.96
N ASP A 13 19.64 0.49 21.45
CA ASP A 13 18.72 -0.47 20.85
C ASP A 13 17.27 0.04 20.95
N VAL A 14 16.44 -0.34 19.99
CA VAL A 14 15.02 0.05 19.97
C VAL A 14 14.27 -0.38 21.22
N ASP A 15 14.63 -1.51 21.82
CA ASP A 15 14.03 -1.99 23.06
C ASP A 15 14.45 -1.13 24.27
N ASP A 16 15.71 -0.68 24.29
CA ASP A 16 16.20 0.25 25.32
C ASP A 16 15.55 1.62 25.20
N LEU A 17 15.31 2.10 23.97
CA LEU A 17 14.56 3.33 23.74
C LEU A 17 13.12 3.19 24.22
N ALA A 18 12.43 2.10 23.89
CA ALA A 18 11.07 1.84 24.33
C ALA A 18 10.98 1.76 25.86
N ARG A 19 11.92 1.07 26.52
CA ARG A 19 11.95 0.91 27.98
C ARG A 19 12.18 2.24 28.71
N ASN A 20 13.01 3.12 28.17
CA ASN A 20 13.36 4.40 28.79
C ASN A 20 12.46 5.56 28.33
N SER A 21 11.49 5.30 27.45
CA SER A 21 10.56 6.32 26.96
C SER A 21 9.44 6.57 27.97
N SER A 22 9.28 7.83 28.38
CA SER A 22 8.16 8.25 29.24
C SER A 22 6.80 8.17 28.54
N LEU A 23 6.78 8.15 27.20
CA LEU A 23 5.59 8.09 26.37
C LEU A 23 5.90 7.41 25.03
N ILE A 24 5.03 6.52 24.59
CA ILE A 24 5.09 5.83 23.31
C ILE A 24 3.75 6.05 22.60
N LEU A 25 3.80 6.67 21.42
CA LEU A 25 2.63 6.92 20.60
C LEU A 25 2.53 5.84 19.52
N VAL A 26 1.42 5.10 19.52
CA VAL A 26 1.20 4.00 18.58
C VAL A 26 0.17 4.41 17.56
N SER A 27 0.56 4.44 16.28
CA SER A 27 -0.31 4.83 15.16
C SER A 27 -1.23 3.68 14.73
N THR A 28 -2.01 3.14 15.66
CA THR A 28 -3.06 2.15 15.39
C THR A 28 -4.25 2.38 16.31
N ASP A 29 -5.41 1.85 15.93
CA ASP A 29 -6.56 1.76 16.84
C ASP A 29 -6.37 0.53 17.74
N GLU A 30 -6.68 0.68 19.03
CA GLU A 30 -6.53 -0.39 20.03
C GLU A 30 -7.41 -1.61 19.72
N LEU A 31 -8.58 -1.40 19.10
CA LEU A 31 -9.55 -2.45 18.83
C LEU A 31 -9.14 -3.38 17.68
N VAL A 32 -8.27 -2.91 16.78
CA VAL A 32 -7.75 -3.68 15.64
C VAL A 32 -6.35 -4.22 15.89
N ASP A 33 -5.69 -3.75 16.96
CA ASP A 33 -4.37 -4.22 17.35
C ASP A 33 -4.45 -5.59 18.05
N PHE A 34 -3.34 -6.30 18.05
CA PHE A 34 -3.26 -7.59 18.72
C PHE A 34 -3.36 -7.40 20.24
N PRO A 35 -4.21 -8.16 20.95
CA PRO A 35 -4.39 -7.99 22.39
C PRO A 35 -3.12 -8.41 23.13
N ARG A 36 -2.51 -7.46 23.83
CA ARG A 36 -1.30 -7.64 24.62
C ARG A 36 -1.36 -6.76 25.87
N PRO A 37 -0.72 -7.16 26.98
CA PRO A 37 -0.53 -6.26 28.11
C PRO A 37 0.22 -5.00 27.65
N VAL A 38 -0.36 -3.84 27.89
CA VAL A 38 0.24 -2.53 27.62
C VAL A 38 0.47 -1.78 28.92
N THR A 39 1.49 -0.93 28.93
CA THR A 39 1.82 -0.06 30.05
C THR A 39 1.17 1.32 29.86
N HIS A 40 0.92 2.04 30.95
CA HIS A 40 0.24 3.35 30.92
C HIS A 40 0.97 4.45 30.11
N ASN A 41 2.26 4.24 29.77
CA ASN A 41 3.02 5.14 28.90
C ASN A 41 2.78 4.86 27.40
N ILE A 42 1.96 3.87 27.03
CA ILE A 42 1.56 3.61 25.64
C ILE A 42 0.23 4.31 25.38
N VAL A 43 0.18 5.17 24.36
CA VAL A 43 -1.03 5.88 23.94
C VAL A 43 -1.29 5.58 22.47
N TYR A 44 -2.46 5.01 22.19
CA TYR A 44 -2.95 4.76 20.85
C TYR A 44 -3.45 6.06 20.22
N ILE A 45 -2.88 6.42 19.08
CA ILE A 45 -3.21 7.61 18.30
C ILE A 45 -3.59 7.23 16.86
N GLY A 46 -4.23 6.07 16.70
CA GLY A 46 -4.76 5.61 15.43
C GLY A 46 -5.61 6.67 14.75
N GLY A 47 -5.38 6.88 13.46
CA GLY A 47 -6.14 7.85 12.68
C GLY A 47 -5.82 9.33 12.95
N LEU A 48 -4.77 9.62 13.71
CA LEU A 48 -4.30 11.00 13.88
C LEU A 48 -3.97 11.63 12.52
N GLY A 49 -4.60 12.77 12.22
CA GLY A 49 -4.43 13.48 10.95
C GLY A 49 -5.31 12.98 9.81
N LEU A 50 -6.22 12.02 10.06
CA LEU A 50 -7.29 11.72 9.11
C LEU A 50 -8.26 12.90 9.02
N THR A 51 -8.62 13.24 7.79
CA THR A 51 -9.66 14.24 7.49
C THR A 51 -10.80 13.55 6.79
N ASP A 52 -11.96 14.19 6.76
CA ASP A 52 -13.11 13.66 6.06
C ASP A 52 -12.77 13.35 4.60
N ALA A 53 -13.23 12.19 4.14
CA ALA A 53 -13.01 11.74 2.78
C ALA A 53 -13.64 12.75 1.81
N LYS A 54 -12.80 13.35 0.95
CA LYS A 54 -13.26 14.22 -0.12
C LYS A 54 -13.87 13.38 -1.25
N ALA A 55 -14.80 13.97 -1.98
CA ALA A 55 -15.31 13.36 -3.20
C ALA A 55 -14.16 13.10 -4.18
N LEU A 56 -14.18 11.94 -4.84
CA LEU A 56 -13.21 11.61 -5.88
C LEU A 56 -13.38 12.55 -7.08
N GLU A 57 -12.30 13.22 -7.46
CA GLU A 57 -12.26 14.06 -8.65
C GLU A 57 -12.17 13.19 -9.92
N SER A 58 -12.57 13.75 -11.07
CA SER A 58 -12.30 13.12 -12.37
C SER A 58 -10.79 13.10 -12.62
N PRO A 59 -10.20 12.00 -13.13
CA PRO A 59 -10.86 10.86 -13.78
C PRO A 59 -11.24 9.69 -12.84
N PHE A 60 -10.80 9.71 -11.58
CA PHE A 60 -10.98 8.57 -10.68
C PHE A 60 -12.45 8.25 -10.40
N SER A 61 -13.29 9.27 -10.25
CA SER A 61 -14.73 9.06 -10.07
C SER A 61 -15.40 8.39 -11.27
N GLU A 62 -14.87 8.57 -12.48
CA GLU A 62 -15.34 7.87 -13.68
C GLU A 62 -14.88 6.42 -13.69
N PHE A 63 -13.63 6.16 -13.29
CA PHE A 63 -13.09 4.80 -13.19
C PHE A 63 -13.89 3.95 -12.19
N MET A 64 -14.29 4.54 -11.07
CA MET A 64 -15.12 3.88 -10.06
C MET A 64 -16.50 3.45 -10.58
N LYS A 65 -16.97 3.99 -11.72
CA LYS A 65 -18.27 3.65 -12.32
C LYS A 65 -18.19 2.57 -13.42
N LYS A 66 -16.99 2.14 -13.82
CA LYS A 66 -16.80 1.26 -14.99
C LYS A 66 -17.03 -0.22 -14.70
N GLY A 67 -16.91 -0.66 -13.45
CA GLY A 67 -17.08 -2.06 -13.08
C GLY A 67 -18.52 -2.43 -12.80
N GLU A 68 -19.07 -3.41 -13.53
CA GLU A 68 -20.44 -3.92 -13.32
C GLU A 68 -20.66 -4.42 -11.89
N LYS A 69 -19.68 -5.16 -11.34
CA LYS A 69 -19.68 -5.68 -9.96
C LYS A 69 -18.85 -4.83 -8.99
N GLY A 70 -18.23 -3.76 -9.48
CA GLY A 70 -17.36 -2.88 -8.71
C GLY A 70 -15.92 -2.84 -9.22
N VAL A 71 -15.08 -2.16 -8.44
CA VAL A 71 -13.70 -1.82 -8.83
C VAL A 71 -12.71 -2.43 -7.83
N ILE A 72 -11.61 -2.97 -8.34
CA ILE A 72 -10.53 -3.57 -7.57
C ILE A 72 -9.27 -2.72 -7.74
N LEU A 73 -8.79 -2.13 -6.65
CA LEU A 73 -7.51 -1.42 -6.60
C LEU A 73 -6.41 -2.36 -6.11
N VAL A 74 -5.33 -2.46 -6.88
CA VAL A 74 -4.14 -3.23 -6.53
C VAL A 74 -2.95 -2.28 -6.36
N SER A 75 -2.37 -2.27 -5.17
CA SER A 75 -1.22 -1.44 -4.80
C SER A 75 -0.34 -2.15 -3.79
N PHE A 76 0.99 -2.10 -4.00
CA PHE A 76 1.99 -2.72 -3.12
C PHE A 76 2.73 -1.69 -2.24
N GLY A 77 2.16 -0.50 -2.07
CA GLY A 77 2.80 0.59 -1.35
C GLY A 77 3.94 1.23 -2.15
N SER A 78 4.88 1.87 -1.46
CA SER A 78 6.03 2.57 -2.06
C SER A 78 7.33 1.76 -2.03
N ILE A 79 7.39 0.69 -1.24
CA ILE A 79 8.62 -0.10 -1.02
C ILE A 79 8.82 -1.11 -2.15
N ILE A 80 7.74 -1.77 -2.58
CA ILE A 80 7.78 -2.78 -3.64
C ILE A 80 7.61 -2.05 -4.97
N THR A 81 8.62 -2.17 -5.83
CA THR A 81 8.57 -1.60 -7.17
C THR A 81 8.14 -2.64 -8.22
N THR A 82 7.23 -2.24 -9.10
CA THR A 82 6.72 -3.07 -10.20
C THR A 82 7.82 -3.46 -11.18
N LYS A 83 8.85 -2.62 -11.34
CA LYS A 83 10.02 -2.90 -12.20
C LYS A 83 10.79 -4.15 -11.78
N ASN A 84 10.78 -4.46 -10.49
CA ASN A 84 11.49 -5.62 -9.93
C ASN A 84 10.56 -6.83 -9.76
N MET A 85 9.30 -6.75 -10.18
CA MET A 85 8.40 -7.88 -10.10
C MET A 85 8.78 -8.98 -11.10
N PRO A 86 8.84 -10.25 -10.68
CA PRO A 86 9.04 -11.37 -11.59
C PRO A 86 7.97 -11.40 -12.69
N ARG A 87 8.36 -11.79 -13.90
CA ARG A 87 7.40 -11.91 -15.03
C ARG A 87 6.26 -12.88 -14.74
N SER A 88 6.51 -13.93 -13.96
CA SER A 88 5.49 -14.88 -13.51
C SER A 88 4.40 -14.19 -12.70
N PHE A 89 4.77 -13.23 -11.86
CA PHE A 89 3.83 -12.46 -11.05
C PHE A 89 2.96 -11.55 -11.92
N VAL A 90 3.57 -10.85 -12.88
CA VAL A 90 2.84 -10.01 -13.83
C VAL A 90 1.87 -10.84 -14.67
N SER A 91 2.29 -12.03 -15.13
CA SER A 91 1.41 -12.95 -15.86
C SER A 91 0.23 -13.40 -14.99
N ALA A 92 0.47 -13.75 -13.74
CA ALA A 92 -0.60 -14.16 -12.82
C ALA A 92 -1.63 -13.03 -12.61
N ILE A 93 -1.18 -11.77 -12.49
CA ILE A 93 -2.08 -10.61 -12.42
C ILE A 93 -2.93 -10.49 -13.69
N VAL A 94 -2.30 -10.62 -14.87
CA VAL A 94 -3.00 -10.59 -16.17
C VAL A 94 -4.07 -11.68 -16.24
N ASP A 95 -3.75 -12.89 -15.76
CA ASP A 95 -4.66 -14.03 -15.79
C ASP A 95 -5.83 -13.83 -14.83
N VAL A 96 -5.59 -13.27 -13.63
CA VAL A 96 -6.66 -12.89 -12.69
C VAL A 96 -7.59 -11.86 -13.32
N ILE A 97 -7.05 -10.80 -13.93
CA ILE A 97 -7.88 -9.78 -14.57
C ILE A 97 -8.80 -10.40 -15.63
N LYS A 98 -8.27 -11.31 -16.47
CA LYS A 98 -9.07 -12.00 -17.49
C LYS A 98 -10.14 -12.91 -16.88
N ALA A 99 -9.87 -13.52 -15.73
CA ALA A 99 -10.81 -14.40 -15.04
C ALA A 99 -11.99 -13.64 -14.42
N PHE A 100 -11.86 -12.34 -14.16
CA PHE A 100 -12.88 -11.50 -13.52
C PHE A 100 -13.34 -10.34 -14.40
N PRO A 101 -13.96 -10.60 -15.58
CA PRO A 101 -14.31 -9.56 -16.55
C PRO A 101 -15.39 -8.58 -16.08
N HIS A 102 -16.17 -8.94 -15.05
CA HIS A 102 -17.22 -8.08 -14.49
C HIS A 102 -16.71 -7.05 -13.47
N TYR A 103 -15.43 -7.11 -13.11
CA TYR A 103 -14.78 -6.15 -12.23
C TYR A 103 -13.86 -5.25 -13.05
N HIS A 104 -13.80 -3.96 -12.69
CA HIS A 104 -12.82 -3.05 -13.26
C HIS A 104 -11.57 -3.02 -12.36
N PHE A 105 -10.40 -3.25 -12.92
CA PHE A 105 -9.16 -3.28 -12.16
C PHE A 105 -8.36 -1.99 -12.37
N ILE A 106 -7.93 -1.40 -11.25
CA ILE A 106 -6.95 -0.31 -11.20
C ILE A 106 -5.68 -0.87 -10.58
N PHE A 107 -4.57 -0.79 -11.31
CA PHE A 107 -3.28 -1.27 -10.82
C PHE A 107 -2.30 -0.10 -10.70
N LYS A 108 -1.79 0.15 -9.49
CA LYS A 108 -0.75 1.15 -9.25
C LYS A 108 0.58 0.61 -9.77
N MET A 109 1.19 1.33 -10.72
CA MET A 109 2.48 0.98 -11.29
C MET A 109 3.54 2.05 -11.06
N ASP A 110 4.82 1.68 -11.05
CA ASP A 110 5.88 2.67 -11.02
C ASP A 110 6.09 3.34 -12.37
N LYS A 111 6.45 4.63 -12.33
CA LYS A 111 6.80 5.40 -13.52
C LYS A 111 7.96 4.73 -14.27
N GLY A 112 7.76 4.47 -15.56
CA GLY A 112 8.76 3.88 -16.45
C GLY A 112 8.86 2.36 -16.38
N ASP A 113 7.83 1.67 -15.88
CA ASP A 113 7.70 0.22 -16.04
C ASP A 113 7.07 -0.13 -17.39
N GLU A 114 7.93 -0.31 -18.41
CA GLU A 114 7.50 -0.60 -19.77
C GLU A 114 6.93 -2.02 -19.94
N VAL A 115 7.38 -2.97 -19.12
CA VAL A 115 6.95 -4.37 -19.20
C VAL A 115 5.50 -4.49 -18.75
N PHE A 116 5.18 -3.92 -17.59
CA PHE A 116 3.82 -3.92 -17.07
C PHE A 116 2.88 -3.08 -17.96
N PHE A 117 3.37 -1.95 -18.49
CA PHE A 117 2.62 -1.13 -19.45
C PHE A 117 2.31 -1.84 -20.77
N PHE A 118 3.25 -2.62 -21.30
CA PHE A 118 3.01 -3.37 -22.54
C PHE A 118 2.05 -4.55 -22.33
N LEU A 119 2.17 -5.25 -21.21
CA LEU A 119 1.34 -6.42 -20.91
C LEU A 119 -0.10 -6.06 -20.58
N SER A 120 -0.30 -4.93 -19.88
CA SER A 120 -1.63 -4.39 -19.60
C SER A 120 -2.34 -3.88 -20.87
N LYS A 121 -1.63 -3.30 -21.86
CA LYS A 121 -2.24 -2.93 -23.15
C LYS A 121 -2.83 -4.10 -23.93
N LYS A 122 -2.39 -5.33 -23.66
CA LYS A 122 -2.99 -6.55 -24.25
C LYS A 122 -4.31 -6.95 -23.57
N ILE A 123 -4.70 -6.27 -22.51
CA ILE A 123 -5.94 -6.49 -21.79
C ILE A 123 -6.87 -5.32 -22.10
N SER A 124 -7.94 -5.58 -22.86
CA SER A 124 -8.81 -4.59 -23.47
C SER A 124 -9.70 -3.78 -22.49
N SER A 125 -9.52 -3.88 -21.17
CA SER A 125 -10.53 -3.41 -20.19
C SER A 125 -9.99 -2.74 -18.93
N ASN A 126 -8.73 -2.31 -18.88
CA ASN A 126 -8.17 -1.75 -17.64
C ASN A 126 -7.49 -0.41 -17.83
N GLU A 127 -7.75 0.50 -16.88
CA GLU A 127 -7.12 1.81 -16.81
C GLU A 127 -6.01 1.79 -15.77
N MET A 128 -4.85 2.27 -16.19
CA MET A 128 -3.64 2.25 -15.37
C MET A 128 -3.43 3.63 -14.79
N ILE A 129 -3.14 3.67 -13.50
CA ILE A 129 -2.90 4.91 -12.78
C ILE A 129 -1.47 4.84 -12.26
N GLN A 130 -0.67 5.85 -12.63
CA GLN A 130 0.68 6.07 -12.12
C GLN A 130 0.64 6.65 -10.71
#